data_AF-A0A9E2Y5C9-F1
#
_entry.id   AF-A0A9E2Y5C9-F1
#
_cell.length_a   1.000
_cell.length_b   1.000
_cell.length_c   1.000
_cell.angle_alpha   90.00
_cell.angle_beta   90.00
_cell.angle_gamma   90.00
#
_symmetry.space_group_name_H-M   'P 1'
#
loop_
_entity.id
_entity.type
_entity.pdbx_description
1 polymer ?
#
loop_
_entity_poly.entity_id
_entity_poly.type
_entity_poly.pdbx_seq_one_letter_code
_entity_poly.pdbx_strand_id
1 'polypeptide(L)'
;MSSSHEPEGSALFRKEAISSIDSVERFDEAITVVSSRSVLALLTVGSLLFFALVWAIFGRVPVGLQGRGVIIAGSGVQPVVAGADGTLVSLPAEVGDVVAQGAAIARMRTTNGDIVALRAPAAGRLAQRSPQLGSFIRSGDAIAAIEPIGAVPEAIVFVPVETDRRVAAGMVVRLSPADARPDVFGYLRGHVTYAAPFPASSDRIRAALQNDAVASGFAPEVPVREVHVSLDVDAQGNLIWSGLRSSRRALSPGTPCYATIVVEDRAPISFVLPQTQQ
;
A
#
# COMPACT_ATOMS: atom_id res chain seq x y z
N MET A 1 5.53 -70.94 -102.48
CA MET A 1 4.12 -71.18 -102.17
C MET A 1 3.74 -70.27 -101.01
N SER A 2 2.61 -69.57 -101.16
CA SER A 2 1.66 -69.04 -100.15
C SER A 2 1.98 -69.21 -98.67
N SER A 3 1.55 -68.38 -97.72
CA SER A 3 0.81 -67.12 -97.63
C SER A 3 0.64 -66.87 -96.11
N SER A 4 0.53 -65.61 -95.71
CA SER A 4 -0.24 -65.07 -94.55
C SER A 4 -0.25 -65.79 -93.18
N HIS A 5 0.06 -65.05 -92.10
CA HIS A 5 -0.95 -64.37 -91.27
C HIS A 5 -0.31 -63.66 -90.06
N GLU A 6 -0.58 -62.36 -89.91
CA GLU A 6 -0.54 -61.64 -88.63
C GLU A 6 -1.91 -61.85 -87.94
N PRO A 7 -1.98 -61.86 -86.60
CA PRO A 7 -2.87 -60.87 -85.97
C PRO A 7 -2.45 -60.33 -84.58
N GLU A 8 -2.66 -59.02 -84.43
CA GLU A 8 -3.31 -58.31 -83.32
C GLU A 8 -3.05 -58.74 -81.86
N GLY A 9 -1.97 -58.20 -81.27
CA GLY A 9 -1.76 -58.21 -79.81
C GLY A 9 -1.29 -56.88 -79.21
N SER A 10 -1.09 -55.83 -80.01
CA SER A 10 -0.39 -54.60 -79.60
C SER A 10 -1.28 -53.37 -79.36
N ALA A 11 -2.61 -53.52 -79.48
CA ALA A 11 -3.58 -52.43 -79.28
C ALA A 11 -4.12 -52.32 -77.83
N LEU A 12 -3.87 -53.31 -76.96
CA LEU A 12 -4.36 -53.33 -75.57
C LEU A 12 -3.31 -52.88 -74.54
N PHE A 13 -2.01 -52.99 -74.83
CA PHE A 13 -0.95 -52.58 -73.89
C PHE A 13 -0.53 -51.11 -74.01
N ARG A 14 -0.99 -50.39 -75.04
CA ARG A 14 -0.74 -48.95 -75.21
C ARG A 14 -1.73 -48.09 -74.41
N LYS A 15 -2.90 -48.63 -74.04
CA LYS A 15 -3.91 -47.91 -73.26
C LYS A 15 -3.62 -47.89 -71.75
N GLU A 16 -2.91 -48.88 -71.21
CA GLU A 16 -2.50 -48.90 -69.79
C GLU A 16 -1.16 -48.20 -69.52
N ALA A 17 -0.33 -47.96 -70.53
CA ALA A 17 0.97 -47.28 -70.37
C ALA A 17 0.89 -45.74 -70.51
N ILE A 18 -0.27 -45.20 -70.91
CA ILE A 18 -0.52 -43.75 -71.05
C ILE A 18 -1.20 -43.15 -69.80
N SER A 19 -1.68 -43.98 -68.87
CA SER A 19 -2.29 -43.50 -67.61
C SER A 19 -1.28 -43.25 -66.48
N SER A 20 0.02 -43.53 -66.67
CA SER A 20 1.05 -43.36 -65.63
C SER A 20 1.94 -42.12 -65.78
N ILE A 21 1.66 -41.23 -66.74
CA ILE A 21 2.43 -40.00 -66.95
C ILE A 21 1.73 -38.75 -66.38
N ASP A 22 0.41 -38.79 -66.17
CA ASP A 22 -0.39 -37.63 -65.70
C ASP A 22 -0.58 -37.53 -64.16
N SER A 23 0.26 -38.18 -63.35
CA SER A 23 0.26 -37.90 -61.90
C SER A 23 1.63 -37.88 -61.24
N VAL A 24 2.67 -37.62 -62.04
CA VAL A 24 4.01 -37.22 -61.55
C VAL A 24 4.02 -35.75 -61.10
N GLU A 25 2.95 -34.99 -61.34
CA GLU A 25 2.72 -33.62 -60.81
C GLU A 25 2.09 -33.57 -59.40
N ARG A 26 2.18 -34.64 -58.60
CA ARG A 26 1.82 -34.60 -57.17
C ARG A 26 3.01 -34.52 -56.21
N PHE A 27 4.13 -33.97 -56.69
CA PHE A 27 5.13 -33.34 -55.82
C PHE A 27 4.93 -31.83 -55.65
N ASP A 28 3.93 -31.22 -56.30
CA ASP A 28 3.49 -29.84 -56.01
C ASP A 28 2.35 -29.78 -54.98
N GLU A 29 2.00 -30.93 -54.37
CA GLU A 29 1.19 -30.98 -53.15
C GLU A 29 2.08 -31.00 -51.89
N ALA A 30 3.31 -30.52 -52.03
CA ALA A 30 4.21 -30.20 -50.94
C ALA A 30 4.40 -28.68 -50.92
N ILE A 31 3.55 -28.01 -50.12
CA ILE A 31 3.38 -26.55 -49.94
C ILE A 31 2.05 -26.06 -50.55
N THR A 32 0.92 -26.67 -50.16
CA THR A 32 -0.34 -25.91 -50.12
C THR A 32 -0.27 -24.96 -48.93
N VAL A 33 0.35 -23.83 -49.26
CA VAL A 33 0.51 -22.60 -48.51
C VAL A 33 -0.71 -22.37 -47.62
N VAL A 34 -0.43 -22.34 -46.32
CA VAL A 34 -1.21 -21.73 -45.24
C VAL A 34 -2.46 -21.01 -45.77
N SER A 35 -3.64 -21.63 -45.64
CA SER A 35 -4.90 -21.03 -46.07
C SER A 35 -5.03 -19.59 -45.53
N SER A 36 -5.52 -18.62 -46.30
CA SER A 36 -5.55 -17.21 -45.86
C SER A 36 -6.31 -16.99 -44.54
N ARG A 37 -7.23 -17.89 -44.20
CA ARG A 37 -7.93 -17.92 -42.90
C ARG A 37 -7.05 -18.44 -41.76
N SER A 38 -6.22 -19.47 -42.00
CA SER A 38 -5.27 -19.95 -40.99
C SER A 38 -4.09 -19.00 -40.80
N VAL A 39 -3.67 -18.24 -41.83
CA VAL A 39 -2.69 -17.14 -41.68
C VAL A 39 -3.25 -16.08 -40.74
N LEU A 40 -4.50 -15.64 -40.94
CA LEU A 40 -5.12 -14.64 -40.09
C LEU A 40 -5.26 -15.14 -38.64
N ALA A 41 -5.67 -16.39 -38.45
CA ALA A 41 -5.75 -17.00 -37.12
C ALA A 41 -4.36 -17.08 -36.44
N LEU A 42 -3.33 -17.49 -37.19
CA LEU A 42 -1.95 -17.59 -36.69
C LEU A 42 -1.36 -16.22 -36.34
N LEU A 43 -1.61 -15.20 -37.18
CA LEU A 43 -1.21 -13.81 -36.88
C LEU A 43 -1.95 -13.27 -35.66
N THR A 44 -3.22 -13.61 -35.48
CA THR A 44 -4.00 -13.17 -34.31
C THR A 44 -3.43 -13.76 -33.02
N VAL A 45 -3.20 -15.09 -33.00
CA VAL A 45 -2.60 -15.78 -31.85
C VAL A 45 -1.16 -15.30 -31.63
N GLY A 46 -0.37 -15.18 -32.70
CA GLY A 46 1.01 -14.68 -32.65
C GLY A 46 1.09 -13.25 -32.12
N SER A 47 0.21 -12.36 -32.56
CA SER A 47 0.13 -10.99 -32.06
C SER A 47 -0.29 -10.93 -30.60
N LEU A 48 -1.23 -11.78 -30.16
CA LEU A 48 -1.66 -11.85 -28.77
C LEU A 48 -0.53 -12.36 -27.86
N LEU A 49 0.21 -13.39 -28.30
CA LEU A 49 1.39 -13.90 -27.62
C LEU A 49 2.52 -12.86 -27.58
N PHE A 50 2.75 -12.17 -28.69
CA PHE A 50 3.74 -11.09 -28.76
C PHE A 50 3.37 -9.95 -27.81
N PHE A 51 2.11 -9.52 -27.80
CA PHE A 51 1.63 -8.50 -26.87
C PHE A 51 1.75 -8.95 -25.42
N ALA A 52 1.41 -10.20 -25.11
CA ALA A 52 1.59 -10.76 -23.77
C ALA A 52 3.07 -10.83 -23.37
N LEU A 53 3.98 -11.18 -24.29
CA LEU A 53 5.42 -11.22 -24.04
C LEU A 53 5.99 -9.82 -23.80
N VAL A 54 5.60 -8.85 -24.63
CA VAL A 54 5.97 -7.44 -24.45
C VAL A 54 5.43 -6.94 -23.12
N TRP A 55 4.17 -7.22 -22.77
CA TRP A 55 3.61 -6.85 -21.46
C TRP A 55 4.30 -7.58 -20.30
N ALA A 56 4.73 -8.83 -20.46
CA ALA A 56 5.43 -9.57 -19.42
C ALA A 56 6.84 -9.01 -19.12
N ILE A 57 7.51 -8.47 -20.15
CA ILE A 57 8.85 -7.89 -20.05
C ILE A 57 8.78 -6.41 -19.59
N PHE A 58 7.87 -5.63 -20.17
CA PHE A 58 7.78 -4.18 -19.95
C PHE A 58 6.72 -3.78 -18.92
N GLY A 59 5.75 -4.64 -18.64
CA GLY A 59 4.79 -4.42 -17.57
C GLY A 59 5.51 -4.34 -16.23
N ARG A 60 4.98 -3.53 -15.32
CA ARG A 60 5.47 -3.43 -13.93
C ARG A 60 4.31 -3.67 -13.00
N VAL A 61 4.50 -4.57 -12.04
CA VAL A 61 3.52 -4.90 -11.02
C VAL A 61 4.12 -4.51 -9.66
N PRO A 62 3.43 -3.64 -8.90
CA PRO A 62 3.91 -3.24 -7.59
C PRO A 62 3.81 -4.43 -6.62
N VAL A 63 4.95 -4.84 -6.09
CA VAL A 63 5.04 -5.85 -5.03
C VAL A 63 5.02 -5.14 -3.69
N GLY A 64 4.07 -5.52 -2.85
CA GLY A 64 3.85 -4.88 -1.57
C GLY A 64 4.03 -5.81 -0.38
N LEU A 65 4.56 -5.26 0.71
CA LEU A 65 4.59 -5.90 2.02
C LEU A 65 3.27 -5.60 2.73
N GLN A 66 2.56 -6.65 3.14
CA GLN A 66 1.30 -6.51 3.86
C GLN A 66 1.54 -6.39 5.36
N GLY A 67 0.84 -5.46 6.01
CA GLY A 67 0.86 -5.26 7.44
C GLY A 67 -0.53 -4.96 7.99
N ARG A 68 -0.68 -5.10 9.30
CA ARG A 68 -1.88 -4.65 10.02
C ARG A 68 -1.49 -3.57 11.00
N GLY A 69 -2.40 -2.66 11.26
CA GLY A 69 -2.12 -1.51 12.07
C GLY A 69 -3.37 -0.85 12.60
N VAL A 70 -3.18 0.34 13.15
CA VAL A 70 -4.24 1.20 13.66
C VAL A 70 -4.00 2.62 13.19
N ILE A 71 -5.09 3.31 12.87
CA ILE A 71 -5.08 4.73 12.53
C ILE A 71 -5.10 5.52 13.83
N ILE A 72 -4.20 6.49 13.96
CA ILE A 72 -4.06 7.37 15.10
C ILE A 72 -4.20 8.83 14.67
N ALA A 73 -4.54 9.71 15.61
CA ALA A 73 -4.38 11.14 15.38
C ALA A 73 -2.88 11.44 15.27
N GLY A 74 -2.42 12.06 14.18
CA GLY A 74 -1.00 12.10 13.83
C GLY A 74 -0.08 12.80 14.84
N SER A 75 -0.62 13.69 15.67
CA SER A 75 0.17 14.34 16.73
C SER A 75 -0.13 13.82 18.13
N GLY A 76 -1.08 12.88 18.26
CA GLY A 76 -1.67 12.54 19.55
C GLY A 76 -2.10 13.78 20.34
N VAL A 77 -2.16 13.66 21.67
CA VAL A 77 -2.32 14.79 22.57
C VAL A 77 -0.95 15.21 23.07
N GLN A 78 -0.57 16.48 22.85
CA GLN A 78 0.71 17.02 23.31
C GLN A 78 0.58 17.53 24.74
N PRO A 79 1.34 16.98 25.71
CA PRO A 79 1.29 17.47 27.08
C PRO A 79 1.94 18.86 27.17
N VAL A 80 1.28 19.76 27.89
CA VAL A 80 1.85 21.00 28.37
C VAL A 80 2.49 20.67 29.72
N VAL A 81 3.81 20.72 29.77
CA VAL A 81 4.58 20.41 30.99
C VAL A 81 5.01 21.69 31.70
N ALA A 82 5.06 21.66 33.03
CA ALA A 82 5.62 22.75 33.80
C ALA A 82 7.15 22.75 33.70
N GLY A 83 7.75 23.92 33.42
CA GLY A 83 9.20 24.07 33.33
C GLY A 83 9.90 24.34 34.67
N ALA A 84 9.14 24.60 35.73
CA ALA A 84 9.65 24.91 37.06
C ALA A 84 8.62 24.55 38.15
N ASP A 85 9.08 24.50 39.40
CA ASP A 85 8.24 24.25 40.56
C ASP A 85 7.47 25.52 40.95
N GLY A 86 6.19 25.37 41.30
CA GLY A 86 5.37 26.51 41.71
C GLY A 86 3.92 26.17 42.02
N THR A 87 3.13 27.19 42.33
CA THR A 87 1.69 27.07 42.61
C THR A 87 0.88 27.67 41.48
N LEU A 88 -0.16 26.98 41.04
CA LEU A 88 -1.05 27.44 39.97
C LEU A 88 -1.91 28.63 40.45
N VAL A 89 -1.83 29.78 39.78
CA VAL A 89 -2.49 31.03 40.23
C VAL A 89 -3.68 31.41 39.36
N SER A 90 -3.62 31.13 38.05
CA SER A 90 -4.70 31.46 37.12
C SER A 90 -4.82 30.43 36.00
N LEU A 91 -6.05 30.17 35.60
CA LEU A 91 -6.42 29.25 34.50
C LEU A 91 -7.28 30.00 33.49
N PRO A 92 -6.67 30.76 32.57
CA PRO A 92 -7.42 31.53 31.57
C PRO A 92 -8.05 30.66 30.47
N ALA A 93 -7.61 29.42 30.28
CA ALA A 93 -8.14 28.50 29.27
C ALA A 93 -8.95 27.36 29.92
N GLU A 94 -10.06 27.00 29.27
CA GLU A 94 -10.95 25.92 29.65
C GLU A 94 -10.84 24.71 28.70
N VAL A 95 -11.22 23.53 29.20
CA VAL A 95 -11.23 22.31 28.40
C VAL A 95 -12.24 22.48 27.27
N GLY A 96 -11.81 22.22 26.04
CA GLY A 96 -12.58 22.47 24.82
C GLY A 96 -12.18 23.73 24.06
N ASP A 97 -11.44 24.66 24.69
CA ASP A 97 -11.00 25.89 24.03
C ASP A 97 -9.98 25.63 22.92
N VAL A 98 -10.07 26.42 21.85
CA VAL A 98 -9.08 26.44 20.78
C VAL A 98 -8.01 27.48 21.13
N VAL A 99 -6.76 27.03 21.23
CA VAL A 99 -5.61 27.84 21.64
C VAL A 99 -4.58 27.90 20.51
N ALA A 100 -3.98 29.07 20.32
CA ALA A 100 -2.87 29.25 19.39
C ALA A 100 -1.54 28.78 20.02
N GLN A 101 -0.54 28.48 19.18
CA GLN A 101 0.80 28.19 19.65
C GLN A 101 1.34 29.36 20.50
N GLY A 102 1.93 29.05 21.66
CA GLY A 102 2.46 30.06 22.59
C GLY A 102 1.40 30.77 23.45
N ALA A 103 0.10 30.49 23.27
CA ALA A 103 -0.97 31.03 24.10
C ALA A 103 -0.82 30.54 25.55
N ALA A 104 -1.11 31.42 26.51
CA ALA A 104 -1.02 31.09 27.93
C ALA A 104 -2.22 30.22 28.35
N ILE A 105 -1.96 28.97 28.71
CA ILE A 105 -2.96 28.00 29.17
C ILE A 105 -3.19 28.14 30.67
N ALA A 106 -2.11 28.39 31.41
CA ALA A 106 -2.12 28.60 32.84
C ALA A 106 -1.03 29.60 33.24
N ARG A 107 -1.15 30.17 34.43
CA ARG A 107 -0.06 30.91 35.06
C ARG A 107 0.22 30.32 36.43
N MET A 108 1.49 30.13 36.73
CA MET A 108 1.96 29.65 38.02
C MET A 108 2.90 30.66 38.65
N ARG A 109 2.89 30.71 39.98
CA ARG A 109 3.89 31.45 40.77
C ARG A 109 4.96 30.44 41.15
N THR A 110 6.16 30.65 40.63
CA THR A 110 7.33 29.85 40.95
C THR A 110 7.70 29.98 42.43
N THR A 111 8.47 29.03 42.95
CA THR A 111 9.06 29.11 44.30
C THR A 111 9.94 30.35 44.50
N ASN A 112 10.51 30.90 43.42
CA ASN A 112 11.28 32.14 43.43
C ASN A 112 10.40 33.42 43.48
N GLY A 113 9.08 33.28 43.41
CA GLY A 113 8.12 34.40 43.47
C GLY A 113 7.66 34.92 42.10
N ASP A 114 8.33 34.55 41.01
CA ASP A 114 7.98 34.99 39.65
C ASP A 114 6.71 34.32 39.13
N ILE A 115 5.89 35.06 38.38
CA ILE A 115 4.73 34.51 37.67
C ILE A 115 5.14 34.11 36.26
N VAL A 116 5.10 32.80 35.99
CA VAL A 116 5.42 32.22 34.68
C VAL A 116 4.14 31.71 34.02
N ALA A 117 3.94 32.07 32.75
CA ALA A 117 2.86 31.55 31.94
C ALA A 117 3.27 30.21 31.33
N LEU A 118 2.45 29.18 31.54
CA LEU A 118 2.57 27.89 30.88
C LEU A 118 1.88 27.99 29.52
N ARG A 119 2.65 27.76 28.45
CA ARG A 119 2.22 28.07 27.08
C ARG A 119 1.95 26.80 26.28
N ALA A 120 1.03 26.91 25.33
CA ALA A 120 0.74 25.85 24.36
C ALA A 120 1.96 25.56 23.46
N PRO A 121 2.45 24.31 23.37
CA PRO A 121 3.53 23.94 22.45
C PRO A 121 3.13 24.05 20.96
N ALA A 122 1.85 23.86 20.65
CA ALA A 122 1.27 23.92 19.31
C ALA A 122 -0.15 24.51 19.35
N ALA A 123 -0.66 24.95 18.20
CA ALA A 123 -2.06 25.35 18.06
C ALA A 123 -2.97 24.13 18.09
N GLY A 124 -4.06 24.17 18.86
CA GLY A 124 -4.93 23.02 19.02
C GLY A 124 -6.10 23.26 19.97
N ARG A 125 -6.84 22.20 20.28
CA ARG A 125 -7.92 22.20 21.27
C ARG A 125 -7.39 21.69 22.61
N LEU A 126 -7.75 22.34 23.71
CA LEU A 126 -7.41 21.88 25.06
C LEU A 126 -8.24 20.63 25.39
N ALA A 127 -7.65 19.45 25.32
CA ALA A 127 -8.34 18.17 25.51
C ALA A 127 -8.55 17.82 26.99
N GLN A 128 -7.54 18.09 27.82
CA GLN A 128 -7.56 17.75 29.24
C GLN A 128 -6.82 18.81 30.07
N ARG A 129 -7.24 18.95 31.33
CA ARG A 129 -6.59 19.77 32.35
C ARG A 129 -6.53 18.99 33.65
N SER A 130 -5.33 18.71 34.15
CA SER A 130 -5.15 17.89 35.35
C SER A 130 -5.21 18.68 36.66
N PRO A 131 -4.52 19.84 36.81
CA PRO A 131 -4.43 20.51 38.11
C PRO A 131 -5.56 21.53 38.34
N GLN A 132 -5.93 21.66 39.61
CA GLN A 132 -6.86 22.69 40.09
C GLN A 132 -6.11 23.98 40.46
N LEU A 133 -6.83 25.10 40.48
CA LEU A 133 -6.28 26.37 40.97
C LEU A 133 -5.75 26.20 42.41
N GLY A 134 -4.57 26.77 42.70
CA GLY A 134 -3.94 26.64 44.01
C GLY A 134 -3.15 25.34 44.24
N SER A 135 -3.15 24.40 43.29
CA SER A 135 -2.31 23.21 43.37
C SER A 135 -0.82 23.54 43.19
N PHE A 136 0.04 22.79 43.88
CA PHE A 136 1.47 22.82 43.68
C PHE A 136 1.85 21.90 42.52
N ILE A 137 2.61 22.43 41.58
CA ILE A 137 3.06 21.78 40.35
C ILE A 137 4.58 21.70 40.39
N ARG A 138 5.13 20.54 40.07
CA ARG A 138 6.57 20.34 39.94
C ARG A 138 6.99 20.47 38.48
N SER A 139 8.25 20.80 38.28
CA SER A 139 8.87 20.73 36.96
C SER A 139 8.74 19.31 36.40
N GLY A 140 8.29 19.21 35.14
CA GLY A 140 7.98 17.97 34.46
C GLY A 140 6.53 17.50 34.60
N ASP A 141 5.74 18.06 35.52
CA ASP A 141 4.33 17.68 35.65
C ASP A 141 3.52 18.14 34.42
N ALA A 142 2.70 17.24 33.89
CA ALA A 142 1.75 17.55 32.81
C ALA A 142 0.52 18.27 33.38
N ILE A 143 0.37 19.54 33.02
CA ILE A 143 -0.72 20.39 33.52
C ILE A 143 -1.94 20.39 32.60
N ALA A 144 -1.73 20.18 31.30
CA ALA A 144 -2.78 20.15 30.31
C ALA A 144 -2.33 19.31 29.12
N ALA A 145 -3.27 18.98 28.26
CA ALA A 145 -3.01 18.21 27.05
C ALA A 145 -3.72 18.89 25.88
N ILE A 146 -2.98 19.21 24.82
CA ILE A 146 -3.49 19.88 23.62
C ILE A 146 -3.59 18.85 22.51
N GLU A 147 -4.77 18.76 21.89
CA GLU A 147 -4.99 18.03 20.65
C GLU A 147 -4.82 19.00 19.48
N PRO A 148 -3.75 18.90 18.68
CA PRO A 148 -3.51 19.80 17.55
C PRO A 148 -4.63 19.74 16.51
N ILE A 149 -5.07 20.90 16.04
CA ILE A 149 -6.12 21.01 15.02
C ILE A 149 -5.46 20.96 13.64
N GLY A 150 -6.04 20.18 12.73
CA GLY A 150 -5.48 19.99 11.38
C GLY A 150 -4.27 19.06 11.35
N ALA A 151 -4.00 18.32 12.44
CA ALA A 151 -3.05 17.23 12.41
C ALA A 151 -3.51 16.19 11.36
N VAL A 152 -2.62 15.91 10.42
CA VAL A 152 -2.84 14.86 9.44
C VAL A 152 -2.89 13.53 10.20
N PRO A 153 -3.91 12.68 10.01
CA PRO A 153 -3.95 11.39 10.68
C PRO A 153 -2.75 10.54 10.25
N GLU A 154 -2.23 9.75 11.18
CA GLU A 154 -1.15 8.80 10.94
C GLU A 154 -1.65 7.38 11.15
N ALA A 155 -0.89 6.40 10.69
CA ALA A 155 -1.12 5.01 11.00
C ALA A 155 0.16 4.38 11.54
N ILE A 156 0.01 3.58 12.60
CA ILE A 156 1.06 2.69 13.07
C ILE A 156 0.75 1.32 12.50
N VAL A 157 1.65 0.83 11.66
CA VAL A 157 1.54 -0.45 10.96
C VAL A 157 2.64 -1.39 11.43
N PHE A 158 2.27 -2.62 11.73
CA PHE A 158 3.20 -3.69 12.00
C PHE A 158 3.35 -4.57 10.76
N VAL A 159 4.56 -4.63 10.23
CA VAL A 159 4.90 -5.41 9.03
C VAL A 159 5.91 -6.50 9.36
N PRO A 160 5.84 -7.68 8.74
CA PRO A 160 6.83 -8.74 8.92
C PRO A 160 8.25 -8.25 8.63
N VAL A 161 9.23 -8.74 9.38
CA VAL A 161 10.65 -8.52 9.10
C VAL A 161 11.09 -9.55 8.06
N GLU A 162 10.93 -9.22 6.78
CA GLU A 162 11.44 -10.02 5.65
C GLU A 162 12.89 -9.62 5.31
N THR A 163 13.77 -10.61 5.12
CA THR A 163 15.21 -10.38 4.90
C THR A 163 15.51 -9.72 3.56
N ASP A 164 14.67 -9.96 2.54
CA ASP A 164 14.85 -9.50 1.16
C ASP A 164 14.16 -8.16 0.86
N ARG A 165 13.33 -7.64 1.77
CA ARG A 165 12.52 -6.44 1.53
C ARG A 165 12.73 -5.41 2.63
N ARG A 166 13.42 -4.33 2.27
CA ARG A 166 13.66 -3.21 3.18
C ARG A 166 12.51 -2.21 3.09
N VAL A 167 11.95 -1.83 4.23
CA VAL A 167 11.04 -0.68 4.34
C VAL A 167 11.87 0.58 4.61
N ALA A 168 11.62 1.64 3.86
CA ALA A 168 12.31 2.92 3.99
C ALA A 168 11.31 4.09 3.97
N ALA A 169 11.73 5.23 4.54
CA ALA A 169 10.95 6.46 4.49
C ALA A 169 10.70 6.89 3.03
N GLY A 170 9.52 7.46 2.79
CA GLY A 170 9.05 7.89 1.46
C GLY A 170 8.36 6.79 0.64
N MET A 171 8.41 5.52 1.05
CA MET A 171 7.66 4.45 0.36
C MET A 171 6.16 4.70 0.40
N VAL A 172 5.48 4.46 -0.72
CA VAL A 172 4.03 4.63 -0.83
C VAL A 172 3.32 3.50 -0.07
N VAL A 173 2.33 3.87 0.73
CA VAL A 173 1.48 2.95 1.47
C VAL A 173 0.04 3.11 1.02
N ARG A 174 -0.62 1.98 0.80
CA ARG A 174 -2.07 1.91 0.60
C ARG A 174 -2.71 1.33 1.84
N LEU A 175 -3.60 2.08 2.49
CA LEU A 175 -4.30 1.63 3.69
C LEU A 175 -5.79 1.39 3.41
N SER A 176 -6.32 0.33 4.00
CA SER A 176 -7.74 0.00 4.04
C SER A 176 -8.18 -0.01 5.49
N PRO A 177 -8.91 1.00 5.97
CA PRO A 177 -9.55 0.97 7.28
C PRO A 177 -10.55 -0.18 7.38
N ALA A 178 -10.71 -0.78 8.56
CA ALA A 178 -11.63 -1.90 8.77
C ALA A 178 -13.11 -1.48 8.67
N ASP A 179 -13.42 -0.20 8.89
CA ASP A 179 -14.76 0.37 8.76
C ASP A 179 -15.06 0.89 7.33
N ALA A 180 -14.08 0.85 6.42
CA ALA A 180 -14.20 1.33 5.05
C ALA A 180 -13.93 0.20 4.05
N ARG A 181 -14.95 -0.14 3.28
CA ARG A 181 -14.91 -1.18 2.27
C ARG A 181 -14.05 -0.77 1.06
N PRO A 182 -12.99 -1.53 0.70
CA PRO A 182 -12.09 -1.14 -0.39
C PRO A 182 -12.77 -1.21 -1.77
N ASP A 183 -13.82 -2.02 -1.95
CA ASP A 183 -14.61 -2.09 -3.18
C ASP A 183 -15.43 -0.82 -3.46
N VAL A 184 -15.74 -0.04 -2.41
CA VAL A 184 -16.54 1.19 -2.52
C VAL A 184 -15.65 2.43 -2.49
N PHE A 185 -14.69 2.46 -1.56
CA PHE A 185 -13.89 3.66 -1.26
C PHE A 185 -12.47 3.60 -1.81
N GLY A 186 -12.01 2.43 -2.25
CA GLY A 186 -10.60 2.21 -2.59
C GLY A 186 -9.72 2.22 -1.33
N TYR A 187 -8.47 2.67 -1.51
CA TYR A 187 -7.45 2.72 -0.46
C TYR A 187 -7.09 4.17 -0.13
N LEU A 188 -6.82 4.44 1.14
CA LEU A 188 -6.14 5.65 1.57
C LEU A 188 -4.69 5.61 1.07
N ARG A 189 -4.24 6.72 0.50
CA ARG A 189 -2.84 6.90 0.14
C ARG A 189 -2.07 7.52 1.30
N GLY A 190 -0.85 7.05 1.53
CA GLY A 190 0.07 7.64 2.48
C GLY A 190 1.51 7.29 2.14
N HIS A 191 2.43 7.74 2.98
CA HIS A 191 3.85 7.49 2.83
C HIS A 191 4.49 7.12 4.17
N VAL A 192 5.49 6.24 4.11
CA VAL A 192 6.27 5.86 5.30
C VAL A 192 7.05 7.07 5.78
N THR A 193 6.85 7.47 7.04
CA THR A 193 7.64 8.53 7.69
C THR A 193 8.79 7.93 8.49
N TYR A 194 8.57 6.77 9.11
CA TYR A 194 9.56 6.10 9.94
C TYR A 194 9.35 4.58 9.92
N ALA A 195 10.43 3.81 9.94
CA ALA A 195 10.40 2.36 10.09
C ALA A 195 11.39 1.96 11.18
N ALA A 196 10.90 1.29 12.22
CA ALA A 196 11.72 0.85 13.32
C ALA A 196 12.79 -0.14 12.82
N PRO A 197 14.06 0.01 13.24
CA PRO A 197 15.15 -0.85 12.77
C PRO A 197 15.04 -2.27 13.34
N PHE A 198 14.45 -2.42 14.52
CA PHE A 198 14.30 -3.69 15.24
C PHE A 198 12.84 -4.16 15.28
N PRO A 199 12.60 -5.48 15.47
CA PRO A 199 11.26 -6.01 15.70
C PRO A 199 10.60 -5.38 16.94
N ALA A 200 9.29 -5.18 16.87
CA ALA A 200 8.48 -4.67 17.96
C ALA A 200 8.28 -5.73 19.05
N SER A 201 8.34 -5.31 20.32
CA SER A 201 7.96 -6.15 21.45
C SER A 201 6.43 -6.26 21.57
N SER A 202 5.95 -7.29 22.27
CA SER A 202 4.52 -7.46 22.55
C SER A 202 3.93 -6.28 23.33
N ASP A 203 4.69 -5.70 24.25
CA ASP A 203 4.27 -4.52 25.01
C ASP A 203 4.11 -3.30 24.12
N ARG A 204 5.01 -3.12 23.14
CA ARG A 204 4.93 -2.01 22.18
C ARG A 204 3.71 -2.14 21.28
N ILE A 205 3.42 -3.35 20.79
CA ILE A 205 2.23 -3.65 19.98
C ILE A 205 0.95 -3.31 20.75
N ARG A 206 0.82 -3.77 22.02
CA ARG A 206 -0.35 -3.47 22.85
C ARG A 206 -0.50 -1.97 23.10
N ALA A 207 0.59 -1.28 23.41
CA ALA A 207 0.59 0.16 23.64
C ALA A 207 0.17 0.96 22.40
N ALA A 208 0.57 0.53 21.20
CA ALA A 208 0.20 1.20 19.95
C ALA A 208 -1.27 0.99 19.58
N LEU A 209 -1.81 -0.23 19.77
CA LEU A 209 -3.17 -0.56 19.35
C LEU A 209 -4.26 0.06 20.25
N GLN A 210 -3.93 0.41 21.51
CA GLN A 210 -4.84 1.03 22.49
C GLN A 210 -6.23 0.38 22.59
N ASN A 211 -6.34 -0.88 22.18
CA ASN A 211 -7.56 -1.67 22.16
C ASN A 211 -7.16 -3.14 22.40
N ASP A 212 -7.49 -3.63 23.59
CA ASP A 212 -7.11 -4.98 24.02
C ASP A 212 -7.71 -6.07 23.14
N ALA A 213 -8.90 -5.87 22.56
CA ALA A 213 -9.52 -6.84 21.67
C ALA A 213 -8.77 -6.93 20.33
N VAL A 214 -8.35 -5.80 19.77
CA VAL A 214 -7.54 -5.75 18.54
C VAL A 214 -6.14 -6.29 18.81
N ALA A 215 -5.54 -5.94 19.95
CA ALA A 215 -4.22 -6.39 20.34
C ALA A 215 -4.17 -7.89 20.65
N SER A 216 -5.22 -8.46 21.26
CA SER A 216 -5.31 -9.91 21.51
C SER A 216 -5.46 -10.71 20.22
N GLY A 217 -6.14 -10.15 19.21
CA GLY A 217 -6.20 -10.73 17.86
C GLY A 217 -4.92 -10.51 17.03
N PHE A 218 -4.00 -9.68 17.52
CA PHE A 218 -2.71 -9.40 16.91
C PHE A 218 -1.62 -10.23 17.59
N ALA A 219 -1.57 -11.53 17.26
CA ALA A 219 -0.50 -12.43 17.64
C ALA A 219 0.34 -12.76 16.39
N PRO A 220 1.39 -11.99 16.09
CA PRO A 220 2.17 -12.22 14.89
C PRO A 220 2.99 -13.51 15.04
N GLU A 221 2.84 -14.43 14.09
CA GLU A 221 3.61 -15.70 14.04
C GLU A 221 5.10 -15.47 13.75
N VAL A 222 5.40 -14.36 13.10
CA VAL A 222 6.75 -13.92 12.73
C VAL A 222 7.07 -12.56 13.34
N PRO A 223 8.34 -12.24 13.63
CA PRO A 223 8.72 -10.92 14.12
C PRO A 223 8.23 -9.81 13.17
N VAL A 224 7.53 -8.84 13.73
CA VAL A 224 7.05 -7.66 13.00
C VAL A 224 7.80 -6.42 13.45
N ARG A 225 8.06 -5.47 12.55
CA ARG A 225 8.59 -4.13 12.88
C ARG A 225 7.46 -3.10 12.82
N GLU A 226 7.61 -2.06 13.63
CA GLU A 226 6.73 -0.90 13.62
C GLU A 226 7.09 0.06 12.48
N VAL A 227 6.07 0.54 11.76
CA VAL A 227 6.19 1.50 10.66
C VAL A 227 5.16 2.59 10.86
N HIS A 228 5.60 3.84 10.85
CA HIS A 228 4.75 5.02 10.90
C HIS A 228 4.46 5.49 9.48
N VAL A 229 3.20 5.80 9.25
CA VAL A 229 2.69 6.19 7.93
C VAL A 229 1.88 7.46 8.08
N SER A 230 2.27 8.51 7.37
CA SER A 230 1.46 9.72 7.27
C SER A 230 0.47 9.57 6.11
N LEU A 231 -0.79 9.93 6.32
CA LEU A 231 -1.80 9.88 5.27
C LEU A 231 -1.71 11.11 4.37
N ASP A 232 -1.81 10.93 3.06
CA ASP A 232 -1.75 12.04 2.12
C ASP A 232 -3.07 12.83 2.16
N VAL A 233 -2.97 14.16 2.16
CA VAL A 233 -4.11 15.08 2.11
C VAL A 233 -4.07 15.98 0.88
N ASP A 234 -5.23 16.37 0.38
CA ASP A 234 -5.37 17.34 -0.71
C ASP A 234 -5.10 18.79 -0.23
N ALA A 235 -5.15 19.76 -1.16
CA ALA A 235 -4.93 21.17 -0.85
C ALA A 235 -5.97 21.76 0.14
N GLN A 236 -7.09 21.05 0.37
CA GLN A 236 -8.15 21.43 1.30
C GLN A 236 -8.07 20.65 2.62
N GLY A 237 -7.06 19.80 2.80
CA GLY A 237 -6.86 18.98 3.99
C GLY A 237 -7.72 17.71 4.05
N ASN A 238 -8.38 17.31 2.96
CA ASN A 238 -9.10 16.04 2.91
C ASN A 238 -8.16 14.89 2.57
N LEU A 239 -8.41 13.72 3.14
CA LEU A 239 -7.65 12.52 2.87
C LEU A 239 -7.78 12.07 1.40
N ILE A 240 -6.66 11.66 0.80
CA ILE A 240 -6.62 11.17 -0.57
C ILE A 240 -6.98 9.68 -0.61
N TRP A 241 -8.08 9.38 -1.28
CA TRP A 241 -8.54 8.02 -1.56
C TRP A 241 -8.31 7.65 -3.03
N SER A 242 -7.98 6.39 -3.29
CA SER A 242 -7.84 5.88 -4.66
C SER A 242 -9.19 5.66 -5.35
N GLY A 243 -10.28 5.56 -4.61
CA GLY A 243 -11.63 5.37 -5.16
C GLY A 243 -12.29 6.67 -5.61
N LEU A 244 -13.14 6.59 -6.63
CA LEU A 244 -13.90 7.73 -7.19
C LEU A 244 -14.85 8.39 -6.17
N ARG A 245 -15.21 7.68 -5.10
CA ARG A 245 -16.01 8.19 -3.97
C ARG A 245 -15.09 8.47 -2.78
N SER A 246 -14.20 9.45 -2.91
CA SER A 246 -13.38 9.97 -1.82
C SER A 246 -14.27 10.74 -0.83
N SER A 247 -14.93 10.03 0.09
CA SER A 247 -15.83 10.67 1.05
C SER A 247 -15.05 11.61 1.96
N ARG A 248 -15.63 12.79 2.29
CA ARG A 248 -15.21 13.70 3.38
C ARG A 248 -15.40 13.08 4.77
N ARG A 249 -15.13 11.78 4.91
CA ARG A 249 -15.33 11.06 6.15
C ARG A 249 -14.13 11.31 7.05
N ALA A 250 -14.40 11.79 8.26
CA ALA A 250 -13.41 11.83 9.32
C ALA A 250 -13.07 10.39 9.71
N LEU A 251 -11.79 10.05 9.70
CA LEU A 251 -11.31 8.78 10.27
C LEU A 251 -11.38 8.90 11.79
N SER A 252 -11.94 7.89 12.44
CA SER A 252 -11.88 7.77 13.88
C SER A 252 -10.49 7.26 14.29
N PRO A 253 -9.77 7.96 15.19
CA PRO A 253 -8.60 7.39 15.83
C PRO A 253 -8.93 6.06 16.51
N GLY A 254 -8.02 5.11 16.49
CA GLY A 254 -8.22 3.75 16.99
C GLY A 254 -8.83 2.78 15.97
N THR A 255 -9.18 3.22 14.75
CA THR A 255 -9.71 2.33 13.71
C THR A 255 -8.62 1.37 13.22
N PRO A 256 -8.84 0.03 13.29
CA PRO A 256 -7.91 -0.94 12.73
C PRO A 256 -7.79 -0.77 11.21
N CYS A 257 -6.61 -1.00 10.66
CA CYS A 257 -6.37 -0.90 9.22
C CYS A 257 -5.43 -1.98 8.70
N TYR A 258 -5.58 -2.29 7.42
CA TYR A 258 -4.68 -3.14 6.65
C TYR A 258 -3.85 -2.26 5.73
N ALA A 259 -2.54 -2.45 5.72
CA ALA A 259 -1.63 -1.65 4.92
C ALA A 259 -0.87 -2.53 3.93
N THR A 260 -0.66 -1.99 2.73
CA THR A 260 0.25 -2.54 1.73
C THR A 260 1.30 -1.48 1.42
N ILE A 261 2.53 -1.72 1.87
CA ILE A 261 3.68 -0.85 1.56
C ILE A 261 4.23 -1.30 0.21
N VAL A 262 4.28 -0.41 -0.77
CA VAL A 262 4.85 -0.70 -2.10
C VAL A 262 6.38 -0.62 -2.00
N VAL A 263 7.05 -1.77 -2.05
CA VAL A 263 8.51 -1.86 -1.83
C VAL A 263 9.28 -1.89 -3.15
N GLU A 264 8.69 -2.47 -4.20
CA GLU A 264 9.35 -2.65 -5.49
C GLU A 264 8.35 -2.75 -6.65
N ASP A 265 8.73 -2.26 -7.83
CA ASP A 265 8.02 -2.49 -9.09
C ASP A 265 8.73 -3.58 -9.90
N ARG A 266 8.16 -4.79 -9.99
CA ARG A 266 8.77 -5.93 -10.72
C ARG A 266 8.06 -6.22 -12.04
N ALA A 267 8.82 -6.70 -13.03
CA ALA A 267 8.24 -7.17 -14.29
C ALA A 267 7.51 -8.51 -14.10
N PRO A 268 6.31 -8.73 -14.66
CA PRO A 268 5.57 -9.99 -14.50
C PRO A 268 6.38 -11.25 -14.81
N ILE A 269 7.29 -11.18 -15.79
CA ILE A 269 8.15 -12.31 -16.18
C ILE A 269 9.06 -12.81 -15.03
N SER A 270 9.40 -11.94 -14.06
CA SER A 270 10.24 -12.34 -12.92
C SER A 270 9.54 -13.32 -11.97
N PHE A 271 8.21 -13.44 -12.02
CA PHE A 271 7.48 -14.43 -11.21
C PHE A 271 7.55 -15.85 -11.80
N VAL A 272 7.82 -15.98 -13.10
CA VAL A 272 7.84 -17.27 -13.82
C VAL A 272 9.26 -17.87 -13.85
N LEU A 273 10.30 -17.02 -13.73
CA LEU A 273 11.70 -17.41 -13.69
C LEU A 273 12.29 -17.19 -12.28
N PRO A 274 12.11 -18.13 -11.32
CA PRO A 274 12.45 -17.91 -9.91
C PRO A 274 13.96 -18.02 -9.59
N GLN A 275 14.86 -17.84 -10.57
CA GLN A 275 16.28 -18.15 -10.39
C GLN A 275 17.17 -16.98 -10.85
N THR A 276 18.18 -16.70 -10.03
CA THR A 276 19.25 -15.70 -10.14
C THR A 276 18.86 -14.26 -9.81
N GLN A 277 18.84 -13.91 -8.53
CA GLN A 277 19.72 -12.86 -7.98
C GLN A 277 19.95 -13.13 -6.48
N GLN A 278 21.24 -13.31 -6.14
CA GLN A 278 21.77 -13.33 -4.78
C GLN A 278 21.83 -11.91 -4.22
#